data_AF-A0A260Z2M5-F1
#
_entry.id   AF-A0A260Z2M5-F1
#
_cell.length_a   1.000
_cell.length_b   1.000
_cell.length_c   1.000
_cell.angle_alpha   90.00
_cell.angle_beta   90.00
_cell.angle_gamma   90.00
#
_symmetry.space_group_name_H-M   'P 1'
#
loop_
_entity.id
_entity.type
_entity.pdbx_description
1 polymer ?
#
loop_
_entity_poly.entity_id
_entity_poly.type
_entity_poly.pdbx_seq_one_letter_code
_entity_poly.pdbx_strand_id
1 'polypeptide(L)'
;MTSFDCNRFIKSWLNGTNYRLEIISMFCGQILERGDVLDGLETRHRSGYLVERFKNHKVGGSTFEFCIRGGFDVQREDGKLATVDTSMMERGLFLFVVWTEDEISEGFRRQESEGTDGDVGCTLL
;
A
#
# COMPACT_ATOMS: atom_id res chain seq x y z
N MET A 1 -16.72 -5.13 -1.35
CA MET A 1 -15.67 -6.16 -1.45
C MET A 1 -15.44 -6.74 -0.07
N THR A 2 -15.17 -8.04 0.02
CA THR A 2 -14.76 -8.75 1.24
C THR A 2 -13.24 -8.85 1.31
N SER A 3 -12.69 -9.34 2.42
CA SER A 3 -11.26 -9.70 2.51
C SER A 3 -10.85 -10.68 1.41
N PHE A 4 -11.70 -11.67 1.10
CA PHE A 4 -11.46 -12.64 0.03
C PHE A 4 -11.39 -11.99 -1.35
N ASP A 5 -12.24 -11.00 -1.62
CA ASP A 5 -12.19 -10.26 -2.89
C ASP A 5 -10.89 -9.45 -3.01
N CYS A 6 -10.43 -8.84 -1.91
CA CYS A 6 -9.15 -8.13 -1.86
C CYS A 6 -7.97 -9.08 -2.10
N ASN A 7 -7.96 -10.25 -1.45
CA ASN A 7 -6.95 -11.28 -1.66
C ASN A 7 -6.92 -11.76 -3.13
N ARG A 8 -8.10 -12.03 -3.71
CA ARG A 8 -8.23 -12.42 -5.10
C ARG A 8 -7.71 -11.35 -6.05
N PHE A 9 -7.97 -10.08 -5.75
CA PHE A 9 -7.42 -8.95 -6.49
C PHE A 9 -5.89 -8.96 -6.46
N ILE A 10 -5.27 -9.10 -5.27
CA ILE A 10 -3.80 -9.10 -5.14
C ILE A 10 -3.21 -10.27 -5.93
N LYS A 11 -3.76 -11.49 -5.78
CA LYS A 11 -3.32 -12.67 -6.55
C LYS A 11 -3.45 -12.47 -8.06
N SER A 12 -4.54 -11.84 -8.52
CA SER A 12 -4.72 -11.50 -9.93
C SER A 12 -3.68 -10.51 -10.42
N TRP A 13 -3.34 -9.50 -9.61
CA TRP A 13 -2.32 -8.51 -9.95
C TRP A 13 -0.93 -9.16 -10.04
N LEU A 14 -0.59 -10.05 -9.09
CA LEU A 14 0.62 -10.87 -9.11
C LEU A 14 0.71 -11.73 -10.38
N ASN A 15 -0.42 -12.22 -10.89
CA ASN A 15 -0.50 -12.95 -12.15
C ASN A 15 -0.52 -12.04 -13.41
N GLY A 16 -0.12 -10.78 -13.29
CA GLY A 16 0.10 -9.88 -14.43
C GLY A 16 -1.09 -9.03 -14.87
N THR A 17 -2.24 -9.11 -14.19
CA THR A 17 -3.35 -8.19 -14.48
C THR A 17 -3.04 -6.77 -14.02
N ASN A 18 -3.69 -5.76 -14.64
CA ASN A 18 -3.56 -4.35 -14.27
C ASN A 18 -2.10 -3.86 -14.22
N TYR A 19 -1.29 -4.16 -15.25
CA TYR A 19 0.15 -3.86 -15.28
C TYR A 19 0.53 -2.37 -15.13
N ARG A 20 -0.41 -1.44 -15.41
CA ARG A 20 -0.27 0.01 -15.24
C ARG A 20 -0.83 0.54 -13.92
N LEU A 21 -1.30 -0.34 -13.03
CA LEU A 21 -1.83 0.10 -11.75
C LEU A 21 -0.73 0.79 -10.94
N GLU A 22 -1.05 1.95 -10.39
CA GLU A 22 -0.21 2.71 -9.46
C GLU A 22 -0.79 2.66 -8.05
N ILE A 23 -2.11 2.79 -7.93
CA ILE A 23 -2.83 2.76 -6.67
C ILE A 23 -4.25 2.25 -6.88
N ILE A 24 -4.75 1.50 -5.91
CA ILE A 24 -6.18 1.29 -5.72
C ILE A 24 -6.52 1.62 -4.27
N SER A 25 -7.56 2.44 -4.10
CA SER A 25 -8.17 2.76 -2.81
C SER A 25 -9.66 2.51 -2.92
N MET A 26 -10.18 1.66 -2.05
CA MET A 26 -11.58 1.25 -2.07
C MET A 26 -12.15 1.16 -0.66
N PHE A 27 -13.25 1.88 -0.43
CA PHE A 27 -14.09 1.63 0.73
C PHE A 27 -14.92 0.37 0.50
N CYS A 28 -14.68 -0.65 1.32
CA CYS A 28 -15.28 -1.97 1.20
C CYS A 28 -16.61 -2.10 1.96
N GLY A 29 -16.96 -1.13 2.81
CA GLY A 29 -18.21 -1.10 3.58
C GLY A 29 -18.24 -2.06 4.77
N GLN A 30 -17.13 -2.73 5.07
CA GLN A 30 -16.98 -3.68 6.18
C GLN A 30 -15.52 -3.80 6.58
N ILE A 31 -15.27 -4.24 7.81
CA ILE A 31 -13.92 -4.54 8.31
C ILE A 31 -13.25 -5.58 7.40
N LEU A 32 -11.98 -5.35 7.09
CA LEU A 32 -11.14 -6.30 6.38
C LEU A 32 -10.26 -7.06 7.36
N GLU A 33 -10.46 -8.37 7.43
CA GLU A 33 -9.58 -9.27 8.17
C GLU A 33 -8.23 -9.41 7.47
N ARG A 34 -7.17 -8.84 8.07
CA ARG A 34 -5.79 -8.90 7.55
C ARG A 34 -5.35 -10.31 7.19
N GLY A 35 -5.69 -11.30 8.03
CA GLY A 35 -5.35 -12.71 7.79
C GLY A 35 -5.90 -13.20 6.45
N ASP A 36 -7.18 -12.93 6.19
CA ASP A 36 -7.85 -13.32 4.95
C ASP A 36 -7.34 -12.53 3.73
N VAL A 37 -7.06 -11.23 3.89
CA VAL A 37 -6.50 -10.41 2.80
C VAL A 37 -5.13 -10.93 2.35
N LEU A 38 -4.30 -11.36 3.30
CA LEU A 38 -2.92 -11.79 3.04
C LEU A 38 -2.75 -13.30 2.84
N ASP A 39 -3.84 -14.07 2.91
CA ASP A 39 -3.78 -15.53 2.87
C ASP A 39 -3.11 -16.07 1.60
N GLY A 40 -2.11 -16.93 1.80
CA GLY A 40 -1.32 -17.56 0.74
C GLY A 40 -0.45 -16.61 -0.08
N LEU A 41 -0.17 -15.39 0.41
CA LEU A 41 0.76 -14.46 -0.23
C LEU A 41 2.16 -14.58 0.39
N GLU A 42 3.19 -14.54 -0.44
CA GLU A 42 4.56 -14.31 0.02
C GLU A 42 4.72 -12.82 0.31
N THR A 43 4.74 -12.46 1.60
CA THR A 43 4.78 -11.07 2.04
C THR A 43 6.03 -10.74 2.82
N ARG A 44 6.54 -9.52 2.66
CA ARG A 44 7.56 -8.94 3.54
C ARG A 44 6.94 -7.81 4.36
N HIS A 45 7.09 -7.86 5.68
CA HIS A 45 6.63 -6.77 6.53
C HIS A 45 7.39 -5.48 6.23
N ARG A 46 6.65 -4.39 5.98
CA ARG A 46 7.16 -3.03 5.81
C ARG A 46 7.02 -2.30 7.14
N SER A 47 8.13 -1.76 7.63
CA SER A 47 8.18 -1.06 8.92
C SER A 47 7.20 0.12 8.98
N GLY A 48 6.43 0.23 10.05
CA GLY A 48 5.49 1.35 10.27
C GLY A 48 6.14 2.71 10.47
N TYR A 49 7.45 2.75 10.76
CA TYR A 49 8.25 3.97 10.83
C TYR A 49 8.54 4.57 9.43
N LEU A 50 8.29 3.79 8.37
CA LEU A 50 8.44 4.24 7.01
C LEU A 50 7.16 4.95 6.55
N VAL A 51 7.15 6.28 6.64
CA VAL A 51 6.13 7.12 6.01
C VAL A 51 6.58 7.43 4.59
N GLU A 52 6.21 6.57 3.65
CA GLU A 52 6.43 6.87 2.23
C GLU A 52 5.29 7.76 1.74
N ARG A 53 5.53 9.08 1.77
CA ARG A 53 4.66 10.08 1.13
C ARG A 53 4.90 10.03 -0.37
N PHE A 54 3.94 9.54 -1.16
CA PHE A 54 4.06 9.66 -2.60
C PHE A 54 2.78 10.10 -3.32
N LYS A 55 3.07 10.93 -4.33
CA LYS A 55 2.30 11.55 -5.40
C LYS A 55 0.88 12.02 -5.11
N ASN A 56 0.73 13.31 -5.39
CA ASN A 56 -0.46 13.97 -5.90
C ASN A 56 -1.34 13.07 -6.79
N HIS A 57 -2.21 12.27 -6.20
CA HIS A 57 -3.13 11.44 -6.96
C HIS A 57 -4.39 12.25 -7.23
N LYS A 58 -4.71 12.46 -8.50
CA LYS A 58 -5.90 13.22 -8.89
C LYS A 58 -7.13 12.33 -8.85
N VAL A 59 -7.95 12.46 -7.82
CA VAL A 59 -9.28 11.83 -7.74
C VAL A 59 -10.33 12.93 -7.85
N GLY A 60 -11.19 12.85 -8.87
CA GLY A 60 -12.30 13.79 -9.04
C GLY A 60 -11.87 15.27 -9.15
N GLY A 61 -10.70 15.55 -9.72
CA GLY A 61 -10.15 16.90 -9.85
C GLY A 61 -9.40 17.42 -8.61
N SER A 62 -9.42 16.68 -7.50
CA SER A 62 -8.66 17.00 -6.29
C SER A 62 -7.40 16.16 -6.21
N THR A 63 -6.34 16.77 -5.68
CA THR A 63 -5.05 16.12 -5.49
C THR A 63 -4.95 15.60 -4.06
N PHE A 64 -4.71 14.31 -3.88
CA PHE A 64 -4.55 13.68 -2.58
C PHE A 64 -3.11 13.22 -2.37
N GLU A 65 -2.60 13.45 -1.16
CA GLU A 65 -1.40 12.78 -0.66
C GLU A 65 -1.83 11.50 0.06
N PHE A 66 -1.28 10.36 -0.33
CA PHE A 66 -1.43 9.12 0.41
C PHE A 66 -0.18 8.87 1.24
N CYS A 67 -0.39 8.56 2.53
CA CYS A 67 0.65 8.05 3.40
C CYS A 67 0.36 6.57 3.66
N ILE A 68 1.32 5.70 3.34
CA ILE A 68 1.33 4.35 3.87
C ILE A 68 2.23 4.34 5.09
N ARG A 69 1.70 3.88 6.24
CA ARG A 69 2.46 3.65 7.47
C ARG A 69 2.65 2.14 7.65
N GLY A 70 3.69 1.61 7.01
CA GLY A 70 4.01 0.17 7.08
C GLY A 70 3.14 -0.70 6.18
N GLY A 71 2.77 -1.89 6.65
CA GLY A 71 1.98 -2.85 5.89
C GLY A 71 2.81 -4.02 5.38
N PHE A 72 2.36 -4.63 4.28
CA PHE A 72 2.96 -5.85 3.75
C PHE A 72 3.26 -5.71 2.26
N ASP A 73 4.53 -5.89 1.94
CA ASP A 73 5.01 -5.87 0.56
C ASP A 73 4.76 -7.21 -0.10
N VAL A 74 4.31 -7.17 -1.35
CA VAL A 74 4.26 -8.29 -2.28
C VAL A 74 5.01 -7.90 -3.55
N GLN A 75 5.75 -8.85 -4.12
CA GLN A 75 6.51 -8.63 -5.34
C GLN A 75 5.94 -9.48 -6.47
N ARG A 76 5.68 -8.83 -7.60
CA ARG A 76 5.29 -9.51 -8.82
C ARG A 76 6.51 -10.08 -9.55
N GLU A 77 6.30 -11.08 -10.39
CA GLU A 77 7.36 -11.74 -11.17
C GLU A 77 8.17 -10.77 -12.04
N ASP A 78 7.58 -9.67 -12.52
CA ASP A 78 8.27 -8.62 -13.27
C ASP A 78 9.09 -7.65 -12.39
N GLY A 79 9.24 -7.95 -11.11
CA GLY A 79 10.02 -7.17 -10.15
C GLY A 79 9.25 -6.02 -9.49
N LYS A 80 8.04 -5.68 -9.96
CA LYS A 80 7.24 -4.61 -9.35
C LYS A 80 6.88 -4.93 -7.91
N LEU A 81 7.13 -3.97 -7.05
CA LEU A 81 6.80 -4.04 -5.63
C LEU A 81 5.46 -3.34 -5.38
N ALA A 82 4.62 -3.92 -4.54
CA ALA A 82 3.42 -3.26 -4.05
C ALA A 82 3.25 -3.46 -2.55
N THR A 83 2.65 -2.49 -1.87
CA THR A 83 2.33 -2.59 -0.44
C THR A 83 0.82 -2.65 -0.24
N VAL A 84 0.38 -3.61 0.56
CA VAL A 84 -0.95 -3.66 1.15
C VAL A 84 -0.91 -2.89 2.47
N ASP A 85 -1.63 -1.77 2.56
CA ASP A 85 -1.81 -1.07 3.84
C ASP A 85 -2.77 -1.83 4.74
N THR A 86 -2.36 -2.05 5.98
CA THR A 86 -3.21 -2.71 7.00
C THR A 86 -3.76 -1.73 8.03
N SER A 87 -3.33 -0.46 8.01
CA SER A 87 -3.71 0.52 9.03
C SER A 87 -5.18 0.95 8.95
N MET A 88 -5.77 0.90 7.75
CA MET A 88 -7.16 1.31 7.51
C MET A 88 -8.14 0.14 7.30
N MET A 89 -7.69 -1.10 7.44
CA MET A 89 -8.52 -2.29 7.26
C MET A 89 -9.68 -2.36 8.27
N GLU A 90 -9.48 -1.90 9.51
CA GLU A 90 -10.52 -1.80 10.54
C GLU A 90 -11.59 -0.76 10.22
N ARG A 91 -11.27 0.21 9.34
CA ARG A 91 -12.21 1.18 8.78
C ARG A 91 -12.85 0.68 7.49
N GLY A 92 -12.51 -0.53 7.06
CA GLY A 92 -12.97 -1.11 5.81
C GLY A 92 -12.38 -0.47 4.56
N LEU A 93 -11.21 0.17 4.66
CA LEU A 93 -10.51 0.67 3.50
C LEU A 93 -9.49 -0.38 3.03
N PHE A 94 -9.56 -0.73 1.75
CA PHE A 94 -8.50 -1.46 1.06
C PHE A 94 -7.62 -0.46 0.32
N LEU A 95 -6.35 -0.39 0.68
CA LEU A 95 -5.35 0.43 0.01
C LEU A 95 -4.18 -0.46 -0.44
N PHE A 96 -3.91 -0.42 -1.74
CA PHE A 96 -2.82 -1.15 -2.38
C PHE A 96 -2.09 -0.23 -3.34
N VAL A 97 -0.79 -0.06 -3.11
CA VAL A 97 0.06 0.90 -3.83
C VAL A 97 1.19 0.15 -4.50
N VAL A 98 1.41 0.43 -5.78
CA VAL A 98 2.47 -0.13 -6.59
C VAL A 98 3.58 0.90 -6.69
N TRP A 99 4.79 0.50 -6.34
CA TRP A 99 5.97 1.36 -6.30
C TRP A 99 6.70 1.37 -7.64
N THR A 100 7.19 2.54 -8.01
CA THR A 100 8.23 2.69 -9.04
C THR A 100 9.62 2.52 -8.42
N GLU A 101 10.61 2.19 -9.25
CA GLU A 101 12.02 2.07 -8.80
C GLU A 101 12.55 3.36 -8.16
N ASP A 102 12.14 4.51 -8.69
CA ASP A 102 12.50 5.83 -8.16
C ASP A 102 11.94 6.03 -6.74
N GLU A 103 10.68 5.64 -6.52
CA GLU A 103 9.99 5.79 -5.23
C GLU A 103 10.61 4.86 -4.17
N ILE A 104 10.97 3.64 -4.54
CA ILE A 104 11.71 2.70 -3.67
C ILE A 104 13.08 3.29 -3.28
N SER A 105 13.80 3.84 -4.27
CA SER A 105 15.14 4.41 -4.07
C SER A 105 15.12 5.69 -3.24
N GLU A 106 14.07 6.51 -3.38
CA GLU A 106 13.84 7.69 -2.55
C GLU A 106 13.45 7.30 -1.12
N GLY A 107 12.57 6.31 -0.95
CA GLY A 107 12.19 5.79 0.35
C GLY A 107 13.39 5.30 1.16
N PHE A 108 14.29 4.56 0.52
CA PHE A 108 15.53 4.10 1.14
C PHE A 108 16.45 5.27 1.57
N ARG A 109 16.64 6.27 0.70
CA ARG A 109 17.44 7.46 1.03
C ARG A 109 16.86 8.28 2.19
N ARG A 110 15.53 8.39 2.29
CA ARG A 110 14.89 9.12 3.39
C ARG A 110 15.04 8.40 4.73
N GLN A 111 14.97 7.07 4.75
CA GLN A 111 15.22 6.27 5.95
C GLN A 111 16.62 6.49 6.53
N GLU A 112 17.65 6.59 5.68
CA GLU A 112 19.01 6.86 6.13
C GLU A 112 19.17 8.28 6.72
N SER A 113 18.36 9.23 6.27
CA SER A 113 18.44 10.64 6.71
C SER A 113 17.62 10.98 7.96
N GLU A 114 16.51 10.29 8.23
CA GLU A 114 15.54 10.64 9.28
C GLU A 114 15.64 9.74 10.53
N GLY A 115 16.87 9.47 11.02
CA GLY A 115 17.10 8.62 12.19
C GLY A 115 16.02 8.73 13.29
N THR A 116 15.38 7.60 13.58
CA THR A 116 14.33 7.30 14.58
C THR A 116 13.87 8.44 15.50
N ASP A 117 13.23 9.49 15.00
CA ASP A 117 12.28 10.28 15.78
C ASP A 117 11.55 11.27 14.89
N GLY A 118 10.21 11.18 14.89
CA GLY A 118 9.37 12.14 14.20
C GLY A 118 8.00 11.58 13.91
N ASP A 119 7.03 11.91 14.75
CA ASP A 119 5.61 11.74 14.43
C ASP A 119 5.26 12.69 13.28
N VAL A 120 5.33 12.17 12.06
CA VAL A 120 5.03 12.94 10.84
C VAL A 120 3.52 13.01 10.71
N GLY A 121 2.93 14.14 11.13
CA GLY A 121 1.50 14.41 10.95
C GLY A 121 1.04 14.13 9.51
N CYS A 122 0.43 12.96 9.32
CA CYS A 122 -0.32 12.60 8.12
C CYS A 122 -1.78 12.62 8.51
N THR A 123 -2.57 13.42 7.80
CA THR A 123 -4.02 13.39 7.92
C THR A 123 -4.49 12.04 7.40
N LEU A 124 -4.86 11.16 8.33
CA LEU A 124 -5.55 9.91 8.05
C LEU A 124 -6.97 10.28 7.59
N LEU A 125 -7.29 10.04 6.31
CA LEU A 125 -8.67 10.10 5.82
C LEU A 125 -9.50 8.94 6.39
#